data_AF-A0A6S6G3M5-F1
#
_entry.id   AF-A0A6S6G3M5-F1
#
_cell.length_a   1.000
_cell.length_b   1.000
_cell.length_c   1.000
_cell.angle_alpha   90.00
_cell.angle_beta   90.00
_cell.angle_gamma   90.00
#
_symmetry.space_group_name_H-M   'P 1'
#
loop_
_entity.id
_entity.type
_entity.pdbx_description
1 polymer ?
#
loop_
_entity_poly.entity_id
_entity_poly.type
_entity_poly.pdbx_seq_one_letter_code
_entity_poly.pdbx_strand_id
1 'polypeptide(L)'
;MSHLTVEAAAILAASQATEATAELLRFAREGQYSTRIPFAENVTGLLAEALKLALEIDTPGDEALIEAEDRALFANLKTSLAAFIEGWVA
;
A
#
# COMPACT_ATOMS: atom_id res chain seq x y z
N MET A 1 18.75 10.17 -0.28
CA MET A 1 17.38 9.92 -0.83
C MET A 1 16.53 11.10 -0.42
N SER A 2 15.89 11.79 -1.35
CA SER A 2 15.01 12.91 -1.01
C SER A 2 13.80 12.35 -0.29
N HIS A 3 13.57 12.72 0.98
CA HIS A 3 12.34 12.36 1.68
C HIS A 3 11.17 13.11 1.03
N LEU A 4 10.12 12.37 0.65
CA LEU A 4 8.86 12.95 0.20
C LEU A 4 8.27 13.81 1.35
N THR A 5 7.61 14.91 1.01
CA THR A 5 6.77 15.62 1.98
C THR A 5 5.54 14.77 2.33
N VAL A 6 4.94 14.98 3.50
CA VAL A 6 3.71 14.26 3.91
C VAL A 6 2.61 14.39 2.87
N GLU A 7 2.41 15.59 2.33
CA GLU A 7 1.43 15.86 1.27
C GLU A 7 1.75 15.10 -0.03
N ALA A 8 3.02 15.10 -0.46
CA ALA A 8 3.42 14.38 -1.66
C ALA A 8 3.29 12.86 -1.49
N ALA A 9 3.61 12.33 -0.31
CA ALA A 9 3.41 10.92 0.03
C ALA A 9 1.91 10.56 0.01
N ALA A 10 1.05 11.43 0.54
CA ALA A 10 -0.40 11.19 0.58
C ALA A 10 -1.01 11.16 -0.82
N ILE A 11 -0.62 12.10 -1.69
CA ILE A 11 -1.05 12.16 -3.08
C ILE A 11 -0.59 10.89 -3.83
N LEU A 12 0.67 10.49 -3.66
CA LEU A 12 1.21 9.31 -4.31
C LEU A 12 0.48 8.03 -3.85
N ALA A 13 0.29 7.85 -2.55
CA ALA A 13 -0.45 6.73 -1.98
C ALA A 13 -1.87 6.64 -2.55
N ALA A 14 -2.58 7.77 -2.60
CA ALA A 14 -3.93 7.84 -3.14
C ALA A 14 -3.99 7.48 -4.64
N SER A 15 -3.01 7.94 -5.44
CA SER A 15 -2.91 7.60 -6.86
C SER A 15 -2.72 6.10 -7.07
N GLN A 16 -1.75 5.50 -6.37
CA GLN A 16 -1.42 4.09 -6.48
C GLN A 16 -2.60 3.19 -6.04
N ALA A 17 -3.27 3.54 -4.94
CA ALA A 17 -4.47 2.84 -4.49
C ALA A 17 -5.64 2.95 -5.49
N THR A 18 -5.80 4.12 -6.13
CA THR A 18 -6.84 4.36 -7.14
C THR A 18 -6.62 3.48 -8.37
N GLU A 19 -5.38 3.43 -8.88
CA GLU A 19 -5.02 2.62 -10.04
C GLU A 19 -5.26 1.12 -9.78
N ALA A 20 -4.80 0.63 -8.63
CA ALA A 20 -5.00 -0.77 -8.28
C ALA A 20 -6.48 -1.12 -8.09
N THR A 21 -7.24 -0.26 -7.41
CA THR A 21 -8.69 -0.44 -7.22
C THR A 21 -9.44 -0.45 -8.55
N ALA A 22 -9.06 0.41 -9.50
CA ALA A 22 -9.66 0.44 -10.82
C ALA A 22 -9.47 -0.89 -11.58
N GLU A 23 -8.29 -1.50 -11.49
CA GLU A 23 -8.01 -2.80 -12.11
C GLU A 23 -8.77 -3.96 -11.44
N LEU A 24 -8.89 -3.96 -10.11
CA LEU A 24 -9.71 -4.92 -9.39
C LEU A 24 -11.20 -4.80 -9.76
N LEU A 25 -11.72 -3.57 -9.83
CA LEU A 25 -13.10 -3.31 -10.25
C LEU A 25 -13.35 -3.70 -11.71
N ARG A 26 -12.36 -3.47 -12.59
CA ARG A 26 -12.41 -3.93 -13.98
C ARG A 26 -12.51 -5.46 -14.01
N PHE A 27 -11.68 -6.18 -13.26
CA PHE A 27 -11.77 -7.64 -13.19
C PHE A 27 -13.09 -8.12 -12.61
N ALA A 28 -13.62 -7.48 -11.56
CA ALA A 28 -14.93 -7.81 -11.01
C ALA A 28 -16.05 -7.70 -12.05
N ARG A 29 -15.92 -6.78 -13.03
CA ARG A 29 -16.87 -6.61 -14.14
C ARG A 29 -16.65 -7.60 -15.28
N GLU A 30 -15.40 -7.87 -15.65
CA GLU A 30 -15.06 -8.76 -16.76
C GLU A 30 -15.14 -10.25 -16.39
N GLY A 31 -14.99 -10.57 -15.12
CA GLY A 31 -15.03 -11.93 -14.59
C GLY A 31 -13.77 -12.75 -14.92
N GLN A 32 -13.84 -14.04 -14.59
CA GLN A 32 -12.70 -14.98 -14.66
C GLN A 32 -12.10 -15.19 -16.06
N TYR A 33 -12.75 -14.70 -17.11
CA TYR A 33 -12.29 -14.81 -18.51
C TYR A 33 -11.60 -13.53 -19.01
N SER A 34 -11.35 -12.56 -18.12
CA SER A 34 -10.56 -11.38 -18.44
C SER A 34 -9.19 -11.79 -19.00
N THR A 35 -8.76 -11.10 -20.05
CA THR A 35 -7.43 -11.30 -20.67
C THR A 35 -6.30 -10.64 -19.89
N ARG A 36 -6.62 -9.90 -18.82
CA ARG A 36 -5.68 -9.23 -17.93
C ARG A 36 -5.69 -9.92 -16.57
N ILE A 37 -4.50 -10.13 -16.01
CA ILE A 37 -4.32 -10.78 -14.71
C ILE A 37 -4.66 -9.77 -13.61
N PRO A 38 -5.72 -9.98 -12.81
CA PRO A 38 -6.16 -9.01 -11.79
C PRO A 38 -5.16 -8.78 -10.65
N PHE A 39 -4.30 -9.77 -10.43
CA PHE A 39 -3.23 -9.74 -9.43
C PHE A 39 -1.85 -9.73 -10.11
N ALA A 40 -1.76 -9.09 -11.29
CA ALA A 40 -0.48 -8.82 -11.90
C ALA A 40 0.41 -8.04 -10.93
N GLU A 41 1.73 -8.28 -11.00
CA GLU A 41 2.73 -7.71 -10.09
C GLU A 41 2.59 -6.20 -9.91
N ASN A 42 2.19 -5.47 -10.96
CA ASN A 42 1.96 -4.04 -10.90
C ASN A 42 0.78 -3.65 -10.00
N VAL A 43 -0.37 -4.32 -10.08
CA VAL A 43 -1.57 -3.99 -9.27
C VAL A 43 -1.29 -4.27 -7.79
N THR A 44 -0.68 -5.42 -7.52
CA THR A 44 -0.31 -5.85 -6.17
C THR A 44 0.78 -4.96 -5.57
N GLY A 45 1.78 -4.58 -6.38
CA GLY A 45 2.83 -3.65 -5.98
C GLY A 45 2.29 -2.26 -5.63
N LEU A 46 1.39 -1.71 -6.45
CA LEU A 46 0.76 -0.41 -6.21
C LEU A 46 -0.02 -0.37 -4.88
N LEU A 47 -0.75 -1.43 -4.54
CA LEU A 47 -1.44 -1.52 -3.24
C LEU A 47 -0.47 -1.55 -2.06
N ALA A 48 0.61 -2.32 -2.19
CA ALA A 48 1.58 -2.46 -1.12
C ALA A 48 2.39 -1.17 -0.91
N GLU A 49 2.77 -0.48 -1.99
CA GLU A 49 3.42 0.84 -1.92
C GLU A 49 2.50 1.91 -1.33
N ALA A 50 1.22 1.93 -1.73
CA ALA A 50 0.23 2.86 -1.17
C ALA A 50 0.07 2.67 0.35
N LEU A 51 -0.02 1.42 0.80
CA LEU A 51 -0.11 1.10 2.22
C LEU A 51 1.14 1.50 2.99
N LYS A 52 2.34 1.29 2.41
CA LYS A 52 3.60 1.73 3.02
C LYS A 52 3.64 3.24 3.22
N LEU A 53 3.29 4.01 2.19
CA LEU A 53 3.26 5.47 2.25
C LEU A 53 2.25 5.97 3.28
N ALA A 54 1.04 5.38 3.33
CA ALA A 54 0.03 5.71 4.35
C ALA A 54 0.57 5.49 5.77
N LEU A 55 1.27 4.36 5.99
CA LEU A 55 1.87 4.06 7.29
C LEU A 55 3.00 5.00 7.66
N GLU A 56 3.75 5.55 6.70
CA GLU A 56 4.77 6.57 6.93
C GLU A 56 4.14 7.93 7.27
N ILE A 57 2.98 8.26 6.67
CA ILE A 57 2.22 9.50 6.90
C ILE A 57 1.55 9.55 8.27
N ASP A 58 1.14 8.41 8.83
CA ASP A 58 0.54 8.36 10.19
C ASP A 58 1.60 8.30 11.30
N THR A 59 2.89 8.15 10.98
CA THR A 59 3.96 8.16 11.99
C THR A 59 4.57 9.52 12.39
N PRO A 60 4.30 10.69 11.78
CA PRO A 60 4.93 11.93 12.17
C PRO A 60 4.18 12.57 13.34
N GLY A 61 4.68 12.31 14.55
CA GLY A 61 4.68 13.33 15.60
C GLY A 61 4.02 12.97 16.93
N ASP A 62 3.23 11.90 17.02
CA ASP A 62 2.58 11.56 18.30
C ASP A 62 2.43 10.05 18.49
N GLU A 63 3.57 9.33 18.47
CA GLU A 63 3.61 7.94 18.95
C GLU A 63 3.02 7.80 20.37
N ALA A 64 2.96 8.89 21.14
CA ALA A 64 2.36 8.96 22.46
C ALA A 64 0.81 8.87 22.47
N LEU A 65 0.14 9.16 21.35
CA LEU A 65 -1.33 9.09 21.23
C LEU A 65 -1.82 7.71 20.76
N ILE A 66 -0.93 6.86 20.27
CA ILE A 66 -1.25 5.50 19.82
C ILE A 66 -1.11 4.55 21.02
N GLU A 67 -2.07 3.64 21.22
CA GLU A 67 -1.94 2.65 22.30
C GLU A 67 -0.77 1.68 22.03
N ALA A 68 -0.22 1.07 23.09
CA ALA A 68 0.94 0.19 22.95
C ALA A 68 0.68 -1.03 22.04
N GLU A 69 -0.55 -1.54 22.07
CA GLU A 69 -1.01 -2.64 21.23
C GLU A 69 -1.08 -2.22 19.75
N ASP A 70 -1.63 -1.04 19.47
CA ASP A 70 -1.71 -0.47 18.12
C ASP A 70 -0.31 -0.22 17.54
N ARG A 71 0.66 0.26 18.33
CA ARG A 71 2.05 0.42 17.88
C ARG A 71 2.68 -0.90 17.42
N ALA A 72 2.42 -1.99 18.14
CA ALA A 72 2.92 -3.31 17.77
C ALA A 72 2.23 -3.83 16.50
N LEU A 73 0.93 -3.61 16.34
CA LEU A 73 0.19 -3.93 15.11
C LEU A 73 0.73 -3.15 13.91
N PHE A 74 1.02 -1.86 14.07
CA PHE A 74 1.60 -1.03 13.02
C PHE A 74 3.00 -1.49 12.61
N ALA A 75 3.87 -1.81 13.56
CA ALA A 75 5.20 -2.33 13.27
C ALA A 75 5.15 -3.69 12.53
N ASN A 76 4.24 -4.57 12.94
CA ASN A 76 4.00 -5.85 12.29
C ASN A 76 3.45 -5.69 10.86
N LEU A 77 2.53 -4.74 10.65
CA LEU A 77 1.99 -4.44 9.34
C LEU A 77 3.06 -3.88 8.40
N LYS A 78 3.90 -2.93 8.87
CA LYS A 78 5.04 -2.40 8.10
C LYS A 78 6.00 -3.51 7.67
N THR A 79 6.35 -4.40 8.60
CA THR A 79 7.26 -5.53 8.34
C THR A 79 6.66 -6.52 7.35
N SER A 80 5.37 -6.85 7.52
CA SER A 80 4.66 -7.78 6.64
C SER A 80 4.52 -7.24 5.22
N LEU A 81 4.27 -5.94 5.07
CA LEU A 81 4.22 -5.27 3.76
C LEU A 81 5.58 -5.25 3.09
N ALA A 82 6.66 -4.96 3.82
CA ALA A 82 8.01 -5.00 3.27
C ALA A 82 8.37 -6.40 2.76
N ALA A 83 8.13 -7.44 3.56
CA ALA A 83 8.38 -8.82 3.17
C ALA A 83 7.50 -9.27 1.99
N PHE A 84 6.25 -8.82 1.95
CA PHE A 84 5.35 -9.09 0.84
C PHE A 84 5.86 -8.46 -0.46
N ILE A 85 6.28 -7.19 -0.44
CA ILE A 85 6.85 -6.52 -1.62
C ILE A 85 8.14 -7.23 -2.06
N GLU A 86 9.06 -7.49 -1.13
CA GLU A 86 10.34 -8.13 -1.44
C GLU A 86 10.19 -9.55 -2.01
N GLY A 87 9.22 -10.32 -1.50
CA GLY A 87 8.93 -11.67 -1.97
C GLY A 87 8.09 -11.74 -3.25
N TRP A 88 7.38 -10.66 -3.60
CA TRP A 88 6.49 -10.61 -4.78
C TRP A 88 7.20 -10.06 -6.04
N VAL A 89 8.28 -9.29 -5.87
CA VAL A 89 9.12 -8.77 -6.97
C VAL A 89 10.18 -9.81 -7.44
N ALA A 90 10.22 -11.00 -6.82
CA ALA A 90 11.20 -12.06 -7.07
C ALA A 90 10.79 -13.07 -8.15
#